data_AF-A0A7U9XK56-F1
#
_entry.id   AF-A0A7U9XK56-F1
#
_cell.length_a   1.000
_cell.length_b   1.000
_cell.length_c   1.000
_cell.angle_alpha   90.00
_cell.angle_beta   90.00
_cell.angle_gamma   90.00
#
_symmetry.space_group_name_H-M   'P 1'
#
loop_
_entity.id
_entity.type
_entity.pdbx_description
1 polymer ?
#
loop_
_entity_poly.entity_id
_entity_poly.type
_entity_poly.pdbx_seq_one_letter_code
_entity_poly.pdbx_strand_id
1 'polypeptide(L)'
;MIDEAVKKFGETNALEDKEKVSGSDKAVKRVMTLLAIQQKMQEAIEAGADTEVSDEEAAQKGMQYVAFLYSSTDEDGKSVDMTDDEKKEVKKEAEEFAKGAKDAKDFEAYAKEHEQEAKKATFDSESTSPAEDLIKAADKLKEGEVTKVIETDAGCYVAKVTTLLDREATDAKKDTIVSKRKQELYTDTCKNWREDGDISVHEEVWEKISFKDVKVTMKEDVKDPYANEVETDDVAEAREEAEGEGNTEEE
;
A
#
# COMPACT_ATOMS: atom_id res chain seq x y z
N MET A 1 24.60 9.81 -15.94
CA MET A 1 23.54 9.53 -14.94
C MET A 1 23.87 10.05 -13.53
N ILE A 2 24.80 9.46 -12.74
CA ILE A 2 25.07 9.95 -11.36
C ILE A 2 25.60 11.39 -11.36
N ASP A 3 26.58 11.71 -12.22
CA ASP A 3 27.15 13.07 -12.28
C ASP A 3 26.12 14.12 -12.74
N GLU A 4 25.19 13.74 -13.61
CA GLU A 4 24.06 14.60 -14.03
C GLU A 4 23.06 14.83 -12.89
N ALA A 5 22.75 13.78 -12.11
CA ALA A 5 21.88 13.90 -10.95
C ALA A 5 22.50 14.80 -9.86
N VAL A 6 23.82 14.71 -9.64
CA VAL A 6 24.56 15.60 -8.74
C VAL A 6 24.50 17.04 -9.23
N LYS A 7 24.73 17.26 -10.53
CA LYS A 7 24.64 18.58 -11.15
C LYS A 7 23.23 19.17 -10.98
N LYS A 8 22.18 18.40 -11.30
CA LYS A 8 20.79 18.81 -11.13
C LYS A 8 20.47 19.15 -9.67
N PHE A 9 20.89 18.30 -8.73
CA PHE A 9 20.74 18.59 -7.29
C PHE A 9 21.42 19.90 -6.90
N GLY A 10 22.62 20.15 -7.43
CA GLY A 10 23.38 21.37 -7.20
C GLY A 10 22.69 22.63 -7.74
N GLU A 11 22.07 22.53 -8.91
CA GLU A 11 21.37 23.64 -9.60
C GLU A 11 19.99 23.94 -8.98
N THR A 12 19.25 22.91 -8.57
CA THR A 12 17.90 23.06 -8.01
C THR A 12 17.89 23.60 -6.57
N ASN A 13 18.97 23.37 -5.81
CA ASN A 13 19.02 23.70 -4.39
C ASN A 13 19.97 24.86 -4.10
N ALA A 14 19.48 25.86 -3.36
CA ALA A 14 20.29 26.98 -2.90
C ALA A 14 21.44 26.49 -2.02
N LEU A 15 22.56 27.22 -2.02
CA LEU A 15 23.75 26.84 -1.25
C LEU A 15 23.43 26.68 0.24
N GLU A 16 22.67 27.60 0.82
CA GLU A 16 22.27 27.56 2.23
C GLU A 16 21.51 26.27 2.58
N ASP A 17 20.61 25.81 1.71
CA ASP A 17 19.83 24.59 1.92
C ASP A 17 20.70 23.34 1.80
N LYS A 18 21.63 23.33 0.84
CA LYS A 18 22.62 22.25 0.69
C LYS A 18 23.52 22.15 1.92
N GLU A 19 23.97 23.27 2.48
CA GLU A 19 24.80 23.28 3.70
C GLU A 19 24.05 22.75 4.92
N LYS A 20 22.75 23.07 5.08
CA LYS A 20 21.91 22.55 6.17
C LYS A 20 21.85 21.02 6.20
N VAL A 21 21.87 20.37 5.04
CA VAL A 21 21.77 18.90 4.90
C VAL A 21 23.10 18.22 4.61
N SER A 22 24.23 18.93 4.72
CA SER A 22 25.56 18.42 4.31
C SER A 22 25.60 17.94 2.84
N GLY A 23 24.76 18.51 1.98
CA GLY A 23 24.55 18.18 0.58
C GLY A 23 25.63 18.70 -0.36
N SER A 24 26.91 18.51 -0.02
CA SER A 24 28.01 18.77 -0.94
C SER A 24 27.95 17.81 -2.14
N ASP A 25 28.46 18.22 -3.31
CA ASP A 25 28.52 17.37 -4.51
C ASP A 25 29.18 16.01 -4.22
N LYS A 26 30.23 16.01 -3.37
CA LYS A 26 30.90 14.78 -2.92
C LYS A 26 29.96 13.88 -2.11
N ALA A 27 29.23 14.45 -1.14
CA ALA A 27 28.29 13.70 -0.31
C ALA A 27 27.13 13.16 -1.14
N VAL A 28 26.54 13.99 -2.01
CA VAL A 28 25.44 13.61 -2.90
C VAL A 28 25.90 12.52 -3.87
N LYS A 29 27.06 12.69 -4.52
CA LYS A 29 27.65 11.66 -5.39
C LYS A 29 27.87 10.35 -4.64
N ARG A 30 28.35 10.40 -3.40
CA ARG A 30 28.57 9.20 -2.57
C ARG A 30 27.25 8.51 -2.26
N VAL A 31 26.23 9.22 -1.79
CA VAL A 31 24.91 8.65 -1.48
C VAL A 31 24.27 8.07 -2.74
N MET A 32 24.26 8.80 -3.85
CA MET A 32 23.71 8.30 -5.12
C MET A 32 24.45 7.05 -5.62
N THR A 33 25.78 7.00 -5.46
CA THR A 33 26.57 5.80 -5.78
C THR A 33 26.19 4.63 -4.88
N LEU A 34 26.02 4.86 -3.57
CA LEU A 34 25.63 3.82 -2.62
C LEU A 34 24.21 3.30 -2.89
N LEU A 35 23.26 4.17 -3.21
CA LEU A 35 21.89 3.78 -3.60
C LEU A 35 21.89 2.97 -4.90
N ALA A 36 22.70 3.37 -5.90
CA ALA A 36 22.82 2.62 -7.14
C ALA A 36 23.47 1.23 -6.93
N ILE A 37 24.45 1.13 -6.03
CA ILE A 37 25.03 -0.17 -5.63
C ILE A 37 23.97 -1.00 -4.90
N GLN A 38 23.28 -0.42 -3.91
CA GLN A 38 22.23 -1.09 -3.16
C GLN A 38 21.16 -1.66 -4.09
N GLN A 39 20.65 -0.85 -5.04
CA GLN A 39 19.65 -1.29 -6.01
C GLN A 39 20.15 -2.48 -6.83
N LYS A 40 21.37 -2.39 -7.39
CA LYS A 40 21.96 -3.50 -8.17
C LYS A 40 22.15 -4.77 -7.34
N MET A 41 22.58 -4.63 -6.09
CA MET A 41 22.75 -5.77 -5.20
C MET A 41 21.40 -6.36 -4.80
N GLN A 42 20.40 -5.52 -4.51
CA GLN A 42 19.04 -5.95 -4.21
C GLN A 42 18.46 -6.74 -5.39
N GLU A 43 18.51 -6.21 -6.62
CA GLU A 43 18.08 -6.92 -7.82
C GLU A 43 18.78 -8.27 -7.98
N ALA A 44 20.10 -8.33 -7.76
CA ALA A 44 20.88 -9.57 -7.86
C ALA A 44 20.53 -10.60 -6.77
N ILE A 45 20.26 -10.15 -5.53
CA ILE A 45 19.87 -11.02 -4.43
C ILE A 45 18.45 -11.55 -4.64
N GLU A 46 17.50 -10.66 -4.94
CA GLU A 46 16.10 -11.00 -5.15
C GLU A 46 15.87 -11.94 -6.34
N ALA A 47 16.75 -11.92 -7.35
CA ALA A 47 16.76 -12.89 -8.44
C ALA A 47 16.99 -14.34 -7.97
N GLY A 48 17.52 -14.54 -6.77
CA GLY A 48 17.68 -15.85 -6.14
C GLY A 48 16.49 -16.31 -5.29
N ALA A 49 15.44 -15.50 -5.14
CA ALA A 49 14.26 -15.88 -4.36
C ALA A 49 13.42 -16.92 -5.10
N ASP A 50 12.80 -17.83 -4.35
CA ASP A 50 11.84 -18.77 -4.91
C ASP A 50 10.55 -18.05 -5.33
N THR A 51 10.28 -18.06 -6.64
CA THR A 51 9.10 -17.43 -7.24
C THR A 51 7.95 -18.39 -7.51
N GLU A 52 8.13 -19.70 -7.28
CA GLU A 52 7.05 -20.66 -7.45
C GLU A 52 6.13 -20.64 -6.22
N VAL A 53 4.86 -20.32 -6.45
CA VAL A 53 3.82 -20.28 -5.41
C VAL A 53 2.62 -21.08 -5.89
N SER A 54 2.23 -22.09 -5.12
CA SER A 54 1.07 -22.92 -5.44
C SER A 54 -0.24 -22.18 -5.13
N ASP A 55 -1.33 -22.62 -5.76
CA ASP A 55 -2.67 -22.12 -5.41
C ASP A 55 -3.02 -22.44 -3.94
N GLU A 56 -2.52 -23.56 -3.40
CA GLU A 56 -2.76 -23.99 -2.03
C GLU A 56 -2.08 -23.07 -1.00
N GLU A 57 -0.85 -22.63 -1.29
CA GLU A 57 -0.11 -21.69 -0.45
C GLU A 57 -0.75 -20.29 -0.45
N ALA A 58 -1.28 -19.87 -1.60
CA ALA A 58 -1.85 -18.54 -1.79
C ALA A 58 -3.37 -18.49 -1.62
N ALA A 59 -4.02 -19.62 -1.31
CA ALA A 59 -5.47 -19.75 -1.38
C ALA A 59 -6.19 -18.67 -0.57
N GLN A 60 -7.01 -17.88 -1.25
CA GLN A 60 -7.91 -16.92 -0.62
C GLN A 60 -9.35 -17.39 -0.75
N LYS A 61 -10.09 -17.40 0.35
CA LYS A 61 -11.54 -17.59 0.38
C LYS A 61 -12.23 -16.24 0.25
N GLY A 62 -13.45 -16.24 -0.30
CA GLY A 62 -14.28 -15.05 -0.37
C GLY A 62 -15.41 -15.11 0.67
N MET A 63 -15.77 -13.96 1.22
CA MET A 63 -16.96 -13.81 2.05
C MET A 63 -17.66 -12.48 1.85
N GLN A 64 -18.95 -12.47 2.17
CA GLN A 64 -19.70 -11.27 2.52
C GLN A 64 -19.91 -11.25 4.03
N TYR A 65 -19.84 -10.09 4.66
CA TYR A 65 -20.07 -9.95 6.09
C TYR A 65 -20.83 -8.67 6.43
N VAL A 66 -21.57 -8.72 7.52
CA VAL A 66 -22.20 -7.56 8.15
C VAL A 66 -21.56 -7.37 9.52
N ALA A 67 -21.29 -6.11 9.87
CA ALA A 67 -20.75 -5.71 11.16
C ALA A 67 -21.74 -4.81 11.88
N PHE A 68 -22.21 -5.27 13.03
CA PHE A 68 -23.05 -4.56 13.97
C PHE A 68 -22.14 -3.95 15.05
N LEU A 69 -21.67 -2.71 14.81
CA LEU A 69 -20.68 -2.07 15.66
C LEU A 69 -21.30 -1.57 16.97
N TYR A 70 -20.54 -1.69 18.06
CA TYR A 70 -20.92 -1.18 19.38
C TYR A 70 -20.59 0.30 19.60
N SER A 71 -20.21 0.98 18.53
CA SER A 71 -19.90 2.41 18.53
C SER A 71 -20.62 3.09 17.38
N SER A 72 -21.12 4.30 17.62
CA SER A 72 -21.67 5.18 16.59
C SER A 72 -20.84 6.46 16.49
N THR A 73 -21.03 7.20 15.40
CA THR A 73 -20.45 8.54 15.25
C THR A 73 -21.52 9.57 15.59
N ASP A 74 -21.21 10.49 16.51
CA ASP A 74 -22.10 11.61 16.84
C ASP A 74 -22.05 12.74 15.79
N GLU A 75 -22.87 13.78 15.99
CA GLU A 75 -22.96 14.94 15.08
C GLU A 75 -21.64 15.74 14.98
N ASP A 76 -20.75 15.61 15.96
CA ASP A 76 -19.44 16.25 16.00
C ASP A 76 -18.34 15.36 15.38
N GLY A 77 -18.69 14.20 14.84
CA GLY A 77 -17.75 13.26 14.23
C GLY A 77 -16.96 12.42 15.24
N LYS A 78 -17.36 12.40 16.52
CA LYS A 78 -16.70 11.60 17.56
C LYS A 78 -17.35 10.24 17.69
N SER A 79 -16.51 9.24 17.97
CA SER A 79 -16.98 7.90 18.30
C SER A 79 -17.58 7.90 19.70
N VAL A 80 -18.81 7.42 19.81
CA VAL A 80 -19.54 7.23 21.08
C VAL A 80 -19.79 5.73 21.26
N ASP A 81 -19.26 5.18 22.34
CA ASP A 81 -19.52 3.79 22.72
C ASP A 81 -20.95 3.62 23.25
N MET A 82 -21.59 2.54 22.83
CA MET A 82 -22.90 2.15 23.34
C MET A 82 -22.83 1.70 24.80
N THR A 83 -23.93 1.85 25.51
CA THR A 83 -24.13 1.29 26.85
C THR A 83 -24.27 -0.24 26.80
N ASP A 84 -24.05 -0.92 27.92
CA ASP A 84 -24.18 -2.38 28.00
C ASP A 84 -25.57 -2.89 27.62
N ASP A 85 -26.62 -2.10 27.85
CA ASP A 85 -27.98 -2.47 27.48
C ASP A 85 -28.22 -2.29 25.97
N GLU A 86 -27.68 -1.26 25.34
CA GLU A 86 -27.71 -1.09 23.88
C GLU A 86 -26.92 -2.19 23.17
N LYS A 87 -25.74 -2.56 23.69
CA LYS A 87 -24.94 -3.68 23.15
C LYS A 87 -25.72 -5.00 23.15
N LYS A 88 -26.55 -5.26 24.17
CA LYS A 88 -27.40 -6.47 24.23
C LYS A 88 -28.46 -6.48 23.12
N GLU A 89 -29.07 -5.33 22.83
CA GLU A 89 -30.05 -5.23 21.74
C GLU A 89 -29.37 -5.43 20.38
N VAL A 90 -28.22 -4.79 20.15
CA VAL A 90 -27.42 -4.98 18.93
C VAL A 90 -27.03 -6.45 18.73
N LYS A 91 -26.61 -7.13 19.80
CA LYS A 91 -26.31 -8.57 19.75
C LYS A 91 -27.53 -9.40 19.37
N LYS A 92 -28.70 -9.08 19.92
CA LYS A 92 -29.95 -9.77 19.61
C LYS A 92 -30.35 -9.58 18.15
N GLU A 93 -30.22 -8.36 17.63
CA GLU A 93 -30.43 -8.06 16.20
C GLU A 93 -29.48 -8.88 15.31
N ALA A 94 -28.19 -8.93 15.67
CA ALA A 94 -27.22 -9.75 14.96
C ALA A 94 -27.58 -11.25 15.01
N GLU A 95 -28.11 -11.74 16.13
CA GLU A 95 -28.54 -13.14 16.27
C GLU A 95 -29.79 -13.46 15.44
N GLU A 96 -30.73 -12.54 15.34
CA GLU A 96 -31.91 -12.66 14.47
C GLU A 96 -31.49 -12.62 13.00
N PHE A 97 -30.62 -11.69 12.64
CA PHE A 97 -30.03 -11.60 11.29
C PHE A 97 -29.31 -12.90 10.91
N ALA A 98 -28.44 -13.42 11.78
CA ALA A 98 -27.69 -14.66 11.50
C ALA A 98 -28.61 -15.88 11.30
N LYS A 99 -29.79 -15.91 11.92
CA LYS A 99 -30.77 -16.99 11.72
C LYS A 99 -31.42 -16.88 10.34
N GLY A 100 -31.92 -15.70 9.97
CA GLY A 100 -32.57 -15.50 8.66
C GLY A 100 -31.59 -15.57 7.48
N ALA A 101 -30.36 -15.08 7.68
CA ALA A 101 -29.33 -15.06 6.64
C ALA A 101 -28.94 -16.47 6.13
N LYS A 102 -29.12 -17.51 6.94
CA LYS A 102 -28.85 -18.91 6.54
C LYS A 102 -29.73 -19.38 5.40
N ASP A 103 -30.98 -18.93 5.40
CA ASP A 103 -31.98 -19.29 4.38
C ASP A 103 -32.05 -18.24 3.25
N ALA A 104 -31.34 -17.11 3.42
CA ALA A 104 -31.29 -16.05 2.44
C ALA A 104 -30.49 -16.46 1.19
N LYS A 105 -31.15 -16.39 0.04
CA LYS A 105 -30.51 -16.63 -1.27
C LYS A 105 -29.44 -15.59 -1.56
N ASP A 106 -29.77 -14.32 -1.33
CA ASP A 106 -28.87 -13.18 -1.51
C ASP A 106 -28.62 -12.52 -0.15
N PHE A 107 -27.38 -12.62 0.33
CA PHE A 107 -26.98 -12.09 1.64
C PHE A 107 -26.89 -10.56 1.64
N GLU A 108 -26.52 -9.96 0.50
CA GLU A 108 -26.42 -8.50 0.38
C GLU A 108 -27.82 -7.87 0.34
N ALA A 109 -28.76 -8.46 -0.40
CA ALA A 109 -30.14 -8.01 -0.39
C ALA A 109 -30.77 -8.15 1.01
N TYR A 110 -30.53 -9.29 1.67
CA TYR A 110 -31.02 -9.53 3.02
C TYR A 110 -30.41 -8.57 4.06
N ALA A 111 -29.13 -8.22 3.94
CA ALA A 111 -28.52 -7.16 4.76
C ALA A 111 -29.27 -5.83 4.59
N LYS A 112 -29.55 -5.42 3.35
CA LYS A 112 -30.26 -4.15 3.06
C LYS A 112 -31.69 -4.13 3.61
N GLU A 113 -32.40 -5.26 3.58
CA GLU A 113 -33.74 -5.39 4.19
C GLU A 113 -33.71 -5.16 5.71
N HIS A 114 -32.57 -5.41 6.35
CA HIS A 114 -32.32 -5.21 7.77
C HIS A 114 -31.55 -3.90 8.07
N GLU A 115 -31.53 -2.96 7.12
CA GLU A 115 -30.82 -1.67 7.25
C GLU A 115 -29.30 -1.83 7.51
N GLN A 116 -28.74 -2.95 7.08
CA GLN A 116 -27.32 -3.26 7.18
C GLN A 116 -26.64 -3.23 5.81
N GLU A 117 -25.33 -3.02 5.83
CA GLU A 117 -24.49 -3.08 4.64
C GLU A 117 -23.62 -4.34 4.66
N ALA A 118 -23.81 -5.22 3.67
CA ALA A 118 -22.91 -6.35 3.48
C ALA A 118 -21.62 -5.87 2.78
N LYS A 119 -20.49 -6.09 3.44
CA LYS A 119 -19.15 -5.81 2.93
C LYS A 119 -18.54 -7.09 2.38
N LYS A 120 -17.71 -6.97 1.35
CA LYS A 120 -16.96 -8.10 0.78
C LYS A 120 -15.56 -8.12 1.35
N ALA A 121 -15.04 -9.31 1.61
CA ALA A 121 -13.66 -9.51 1.99
C ALA A 121 -13.15 -10.84 1.43
N THR A 122 -11.84 -10.89 1.18
CA THR A 122 -11.12 -12.13 0.92
C THR A 122 -10.23 -12.43 2.11
N PHE A 123 -10.03 -13.71 2.41
CA PHE A 123 -9.31 -14.11 3.62
C PHE A 123 -8.61 -15.46 3.45
N ASP A 124 -7.60 -15.66 4.29
CA ASP A 124 -6.94 -16.92 4.57
C ASP A 124 -6.85 -17.13 6.10
N SER A 125 -6.18 -18.19 6.54
CA SER A 125 -5.99 -18.47 7.97
C SER A 125 -5.08 -17.47 8.69
N GLU A 126 -4.31 -16.66 7.95
CA GLU A 126 -3.42 -15.63 8.51
C GLU A 126 -4.12 -14.26 8.60
N SER A 127 -5.34 -14.14 8.06
CA SER A 127 -6.09 -12.89 8.01
C SER A 127 -6.64 -12.50 9.38
N THR A 128 -6.45 -11.24 9.76
CA THR A 128 -6.90 -10.68 11.05
C THR A 128 -8.06 -9.69 10.92
N SER A 129 -8.36 -9.27 9.69
CA SER A 129 -9.44 -8.34 9.35
C SER A 129 -10.53 -9.07 8.55
N PRO A 130 -11.83 -8.77 8.75
CA PRO A 130 -12.39 -7.70 9.60
C PRO A 130 -12.39 -8.03 11.10
N ALA A 131 -12.34 -9.31 11.47
CA ALA A 131 -12.14 -9.76 12.84
C ALA A 131 -11.54 -11.17 12.84
N GLU A 132 -10.49 -11.41 13.63
CA GLU A 132 -9.78 -12.69 13.65
C GLU A 132 -10.70 -13.87 13.99
N ASP A 133 -11.60 -13.71 14.97
CA ASP A 133 -12.54 -14.77 15.34
C ASP A 133 -13.62 -15.01 14.28
N LEU A 134 -13.98 -14.00 13.49
CA LEU A 134 -14.86 -14.17 12.33
C LEU A 134 -14.18 -14.99 11.25
N ILE A 135 -12.92 -14.66 10.94
CA ILE A 135 -12.09 -15.41 9.98
C ILE A 135 -12.00 -16.88 10.39
N LYS A 136 -11.64 -17.16 11.65
CA LYS A 136 -11.57 -18.54 12.17
C LYS A 136 -12.90 -19.30 12.11
N ALA A 137 -14.02 -18.60 12.25
CA ALA A 137 -15.34 -19.19 12.14
C ALA A 137 -15.70 -19.48 10.68
N ALA A 138 -15.48 -18.51 9.79
CA ALA A 138 -15.75 -18.63 8.35
C ALA A 138 -14.85 -19.67 7.67
N ASP A 139 -13.59 -19.81 8.11
CA ASP A 139 -12.63 -20.74 7.53
C ASP A 139 -13.08 -22.22 7.62
N LYS A 140 -13.90 -22.54 8.62
CA LYS A 140 -14.45 -23.89 8.85
C LYS A 140 -15.70 -24.20 8.02
N LEU A 141 -16.24 -23.21 7.32
CA LEU A 141 -17.49 -23.31 6.57
C LEU A 141 -17.26 -23.65 5.10
N LYS A 142 -18.30 -24.19 4.48
CA LYS A 142 -18.37 -24.43 3.03
C LYS A 142 -18.92 -23.21 2.31
N GLU A 143 -18.76 -23.20 0.99
CA GLU A 143 -19.38 -22.20 0.12
C GLU A 143 -20.89 -22.11 0.35
N GLY A 144 -21.39 -20.89 0.51
CA GLY A 144 -22.79 -20.57 0.77
C GLY A 144 -23.21 -20.66 2.24
N GLU A 145 -22.39 -21.23 3.13
CA GLU A 145 -22.72 -21.33 4.56
C GLU A 145 -22.49 -20.00 5.30
N VAL A 146 -23.30 -19.79 6.34
CA VAL A 146 -23.31 -18.57 7.16
C VAL A 146 -22.81 -18.88 8.57
N THR A 147 -21.97 -18.00 9.12
CA THR A 147 -21.46 -18.10 10.48
C THR A 147 -22.58 -17.94 11.51
N LYS A 148 -22.31 -18.37 12.74
CA LYS A 148 -23.05 -17.81 13.89
C LYS A 148 -22.60 -16.36 14.11
N VAL A 149 -23.31 -15.64 14.97
CA VAL A 149 -22.84 -14.35 15.46
C VAL A 149 -21.50 -14.55 16.17
N ILE A 150 -20.51 -13.75 15.76
CA ILE A 150 -19.21 -13.64 16.40
C ILE A 150 -19.16 -12.30 17.09
N GLU A 151 -19.10 -12.31 18.42
CA GLU A 151 -18.99 -11.10 19.22
C GLU A 151 -17.53 -10.78 19.50
N THR A 152 -17.18 -9.51 19.38
CA THR A 152 -15.85 -8.96 19.66
C THR A 152 -16.01 -7.67 20.46
N ASP A 153 -14.91 -7.09 20.93
CA ASP A 153 -14.94 -5.79 21.63
C ASP A 153 -15.52 -4.66 20.77
N ALA A 154 -15.33 -4.72 19.44
CA ALA A 154 -15.80 -3.70 18.50
C ALA A 154 -17.28 -3.85 18.11
N GLY A 155 -17.87 -5.03 18.30
CA GLY A 155 -19.22 -5.33 17.83
C GLY A 155 -19.43 -6.80 17.46
N CYS A 156 -20.60 -7.06 16.89
CA CYS A 156 -21.02 -8.37 16.41
C CYS A 156 -20.83 -8.51 14.89
N TYR A 157 -20.38 -9.68 14.45
CA TYR A 157 -20.13 -9.99 13.04
C TYR A 157 -20.88 -11.24 12.61
N VAL A 158 -21.40 -11.21 11.39
CA VAL A 158 -22.02 -12.35 10.71
C VAL A 158 -21.50 -12.38 9.28
N ALA A 159 -20.99 -13.53 8.84
CA ALA A 159 -20.45 -13.69 7.49
C ALA A 159 -21.08 -14.87 6.76
N LYS A 160 -21.15 -14.77 5.43
CA LYS A 160 -21.44 -15.85 4.50
C LYS A 160 -20.21 -16.11 3.64
N VAL A 161 -19.73 -17.34 3.61
CA VAL A 161 -18.65 -17.72 2.69
C VAL A 161 -19.21 -17.75 1.28
N THR A 162 -18.64 -16.96 0.37
CA THR A 162 -19.12 -16.83 -1.01
C THR A 162 -18.36 -17.72 -1.98
N THR A 163 -17.09 -18.01 -1.71
CA THR A 163 -16.28 -18.95 -2.49
C THR A 163 -15.17 -19.52 -1.60
N LEU A 164 -14.81 -20.78 -1.84
CA LEU A 164 -13.65 -21.41 -1.18
C LEU A 164 -12.32 -21.09 -1.89
N LEU A 165 -12.38 -20.57 -3.10
CA LEU A 165 -11.21 -20.14 -3.86
C LEU A 165 -11.58 -18.93 -4.71
N ASP A 166 -11.21 -17.75 -4.24
CA ASP A 166 -11.25 -16.52 -5.00
C ASP A 166 -10.01 -16.45 -5.91
N ARG A 167 -10.22 -16.57 -7.21
CA ARG A 167 -9.10 -16.69 -8.17
C ARG A 167 -8.26 -15.42 -8.24
N GLU A 168 -8.91 -14.26 -8.25
CA GLU A 168 -8.25 -12.97 -8.36
C GLU A 168 -7.43 -12.68 -7.11
N ALA A 169 -8.02 -12.87 -5.92
CA ALA A 169 -7.31 -12.66 -4.67
C ALA A 169 -6.20 -13.69 -4.44
N THR A 170 -6.38 -14.93 -4.87
CA THR A 170 -5.33 -15.97 -4.81
C THR A 170 -4.14 -15.58 -5.69
N ASP A 171 -4.37 -15.14 -6.93
CA ASP A 171 -3.28 -14.72 -7.81
C ASP A 171 -2.57 -13.46 -7.27
N ALA A 172 -3.30 -12.50 -6.70
CA ALA A 172 -2.70 -11.34 -6.03
C ALA A 172 -1.90 -11.72 -4.75
N LYS A 173 -2.34 -12.74 -4.00
CA LYS A 173 -1.60 -13.25 -2.84
C LYS A 173 -0.28 -13.89 -3.27
N LYS A 174 -0.21 -14.56 -4.42
CA LYS A 174 1.07 -15.10 -4.95
C LYS A 174 2.08 -14.00 -5.18
N ASP A 175 1.69 -12.89 -5.80
CA ASP A 175 2.59 -11.75 -6.01
C ASP A 175 3.08 -11.17 -4.68
N THR A 176 2.21 -11.15 -3.67
CA THR A 176 2.55 -10.72 -2.30
C THR A 176 3.55 -11.68 -1.66
N ILE A 177 3.36 -13.00 -1.79
CA ILE A 177 4.26 -14.03 -1.28
C ILE A 177 5.64 -13.92 -1.93
N VAL A 178 5.69 -13.81 -3.27
CA VAL A 178 6.95 -13.64 -4.02
C VAL A 178 7.68 -12.38 -3.55
N SER A 179 6.97 -11.27 -3.40
CA SER A 179 7.54 -10.00 -2.92
C SER A 179 8.09 -10.12 -1.50
N LYS A 180 7.36 -10.82 -0.61
CA LYS A 180 7.81 -11.09 0.76
C LYS A 180 9.09 -11.95 0.77
N ARG A 181 9.13 -13.04 0.00
CA ARG A 181 10.31 -13.92 -0.12
C ARG A 181 11.54 -13.16 -0.63
N LYS A 182 11.37 -12.28 -1.62
CA LYS A 182 12.43 -11.39 -2.12
C LYS A 182 12.96 -10.46 -1.03
N GLN A 183 12.06 -9.80 -0.30
CA GLN A 183 12.42 -8.90 0.78
C GLN A 183 13.11 -9.63 1.95
N GLU A 184 12.62 -10.80 2.32
CA GLU A 184 13.21 -11.66 3.35
C GLU A 184 14.62 -12.09 2.94
N LEU A 185 14.80 -12.59 1.71
CA LEU A 185 16.11 -12.98 1.19
C LEU A 185 17.11 -11.81 1.18
N TYR A 186 16.67 -10.62 0.75
CA TYR A 186 17.50 -9.41 0.80
C TYR A 186 17.90 -9.03 2.23
N THR A 187 16.93 -9.03 3.15
CA THR A 187 17.13 -8.67 4.56
C THR A 187 18.10 -9.63 5.24
N ASP A 188 17.89 -10.94 5.06
CA ASP A 188 18.72 -11.99 5.63
C ASP A 188 20.14 -11.96 5.04
N THR A 189 20.27 -11.73 3.73
CA THR A 189 21.59 -11.59 3.09
C THR A 189 22.37 -10.40 3.67
N CYS A 190 21.71 -9.24 3.80
CA CYS A 190 22.33 -8.06 4.41
C CYS A 190 22.73 -8.29 5.87
N LYS A 191 21.88 -9.00 6.63
CA LYS A 191 22.17 -9.38 8.01
C LYS A 191 23.40 -10.28 8.09
N ASN A 192 23.46 -11.33 7.27
CA ASN A 192 24.60 -12.24 7.22
C ASN A 192 25.89 -11.52 6.85
N TRP A 193 25.90 -10.65 5.83
CA TRP A 193 27.09 -9.86 5.48
C TRP A 193 27.55 -8.91 6.59
N ARG A 194 26.62 -8.40 7.40
CA ARG A 194 26.95 -7.57 8.56
C ARG A 194 27.57 -8.39 9.69
N GLU A 195 27.09 -9.61 9.91
CA GLU A 195 27.62 -10.55 10.90
C GLU A 195 28.98 -11.13 10.49
N ASP A 196 29.17 -11.42 9.21
CA ASP A 196 30.44 -11.88 8.62
C ASP A 196 31.49 -10.76 8.54
N GLY A 197 31.04 -9.51 8.52
CA GLY A 197 31.90 -8.34 8.53
C GLY A 197 32.57 -8.15 9.89
N ASP A 198 33.87 -7.84 9.88
CA ASP A 198 34.59 -7.40 11.09
C ASP A 198 34.19 -5.95 11.43
N ILE A 199 32.97 -5.78 11.94
CA ILE A 199 32.38 -4.51 12.32
C ILE A 199 32.30 -4.45 13.85
N SER A 200 33.13 -3.61 14.45
CA SER A 200 33.06 -3.30 15.88
C SER A 200 32.58 -1.87 16.08
N VAL A 201 31.62 -1.69 16.99
CA VAL A 201 31.13 -0.37 17.40
C VAL A 201 31.91 0.06 18.63
N HIS A 202 32.57 1.21 18.54
CA HIS A 202 33.16 1.86 19.71
C HIS A 202 32.08 2.65 20.44
N GLU A 203 31.37 2.00 21.35
CA GLU A 203 30.22 2.58 22.08
C GLU A 203 30.56 3.94 22.72
N GLU A 204 31.73 4.09 23.35
CA GLU A 204 32.15 5.37 23.96
C GLU A 204 32.32 6.52 22.94
N VAL A 205 32.60 6.21 21.67
CA VAL A 205 32.67 7.20 20.59
C VAL A 205 31.27 7.44 20.02
N TRP A 206 30.47 6.38 19.89
CA TRP A 206 29.10 6.46 19.40
C TRP A 206 28.20 7.28 20.32
N GLU A 207 28.32 7.11 21.64
CA GLU A 207 27.60 7.90 22.66
C GLU A 207 27.92 9.40 22.61
N LYS A 208 29.07 9.80 22.06
CA LYS A 208 29.45 11.21 21.89
C LYS A 208 28.80 11.86 20.68
N ILE A 209 28.20 11.07 19.79
CA ILE A 209 27.50 11.58 18.61
C ILE A 209 26.13 12.09 19.04
N SER A 210 25.83 13.34 18.73
CA SER A 210 24.50 13.94 18.88
C SER A 210 24.02 14.45 17.54
N PHE A 211 22.73 14.25 17.27
CA PHE A 211 22.09 14.70 16.04
C PHE A 211 21.35 16.01 16.31
N LYS A 212 21.53 16.98 15.42
CA LYS A 212 20.69 18.19 15.42
C LYS A 212 19.36 17.85 14.77
N ASP A 213 18.26 18.30 15.37
CA ASP A 213 16.95 18.24 14.72
C ASP A 213 16.91 19.29 13.59
N VAL A 214 17.03 18.82 12.35
CA VAL A 214 16.99 19.65 11.15
C VAL A 214 15.71 19.34 10.40
N LYS A 215 14.87 20.34 10.22
CA LYS A 215 13.65 20.24 9.42
C LYS A 215 13.90 20.81 8.03
N VAL A 216 13.49 20.06 7.03
CA VAL A 216 13.54 20.47 5.62
C VAL A 216 12.12 20.47 5.06
N THR A 217 11.83 21.46 4.22
CA THR A 217 10.56 21.52 3.47
C THR A 217 10.85 21.05 2.05
N MET A 218 10.16 20.00 1.61
CA MET A 218 10.22 19.58 0.21
C MET A 218 9.54 20.63 -0.66
N LYS A 219 10.24 21.10 -1.70
CA LYS A 219 9.60 21.93 -2.73
C LYS A 219 8.85 20.98 -3.66
N GLU A 220 7.54 21.12 -3.75
CA GLU A 220 6.78 20.50 -4.82
C GLU A 220 7.04 21.30 -6.11
N ASP A 221 7.51 20.62 -7.15
CA ASP A 221 7.52 21.20 -8.49
C ASP A 221 6.06 21.37 -8.95
N VAL A 222 5.55 22.60 -8.88
CA VAL A 222 4.28 22.95 -9.55
C VAL A 222 4.54 22.90 -11.05
N LYS A 223 4.24 21.76 -11.67
CA LYS A 223 4.08 21.71 -13.13
C LYS A 223 2.85 22.52 -13.49
N ASP A 224 3.04 23.65 -14.16
CA ASP A 224 1.95 24.38 -14.81
C ASP A 224 1.38 23.48 -15.93
N PRO A 225 0.12 23.01 -15.82
CA PRO A 225 -0.48 22.17 -16.85
C PRO A 225 -0.73 22.90 -18.19
N TYR A 226 -0.44 24.21 -18.27
CA TYR A 226 -0.61 25.05 -19.45
C TYR A 226 0.70 25.58 -20.05
N ALA A 227 1.87 25.07 -19.64
CA ALA A 227 3.10 25.29 -20.39
C ALA A 227 3.01 24.53 -21.73
N ASN A 228 2.40 25.18 -22.74
CA ASN A 228 2.21 24.67 -24.10
C ASN A 228 3.54 24.18 -24.71
N GLU A 229 3.76 22.87 -24.71
CA GLU A 229 4.69 22.15 -25.61
C GLU A 229 3.94 21.55 -26.81
N VAL A 230 2.76 22.08 -27.16
CA VAL A 230 2.04 21.69 -28.38
C VAL A 230 2.15 22.86 -29.35
N GLU A 231 3.11 22.77 -30.28
CA GLU A 231 3.03 23.56 -31.51
C GLU A 231 1.74 23.15 -32.22
N THR A 232 0.78 24.07 -32.28
CA THR A 232 -0.43 23.90 -33.10
C THR A 232 -0.06 24.06 -34.57
N ASP A 233 -0.67 23.26 -35.44
CA ASP A 233 -0.39 23.21 -36.89
C ASP A 233 -0.34 24.59 -37.58
N ASP A 234 -1.08 25.58 -37.06
CA ASP A 234 -1.07 26.98 -37.53
C ASP A 234 0.32 27.66 -37.47
N VAL A 235 1.22 27.22 -36.59
CA VAL A 235 2.60 27.74 -36.47
C VAL A 235 3.56 27.07 -37.46
N ALA A 236 3.25 25.84 -37.89
CA ALA A 236 4.03 25.11 -38.88
C ALA A 236 3.80 25.65 -40.30
N GLU A 237 2.55 25.97 -40.67
CA GLU A 237 2.22 26.52 -41.99
C GLU A 237 2.79 27.93 -42.21
N ALA A 238 2.81 28.78 -41.18
CA ALA A 238 3.42 30.11 -41.25
C ALA A 238 4.95 30.10 -41.47
N ARG A 239 5.62 28.98 -41.16
CA ARG A 239 7.06 28.82 -41.36
C ARG A 239 7.40 28.33 -42.78
N GLU A 240 6.53 27.53 -43.40
CA GLU A 240 6.70 27.10 -44.79
C GLU A 240 6.44 28.26 -45.79
N GLU A 241 5.47 29.15 -45.52
CA GLU A 241 5.24 30.33 -46.36
C GLU A 241 6.43 31.31 -46.33
N ALA A 242 7.13 31.44 -45.19
CA ALA A 242 8.29 32.31 -45.06
C ALA A 242 9.56 31.79 -45.76
N GLU A 243 9.65 30.48 -46.00
CA GLU A 243 10.79 29.86 -46.70
C GLU A 243 10.56 29.73 -48.22
N GLY A 244 9.31 29.89 -48.71
CA GLY A 244 8.94 29.78 -50.12
C GLY A 244 9.15 31.03 -50.99
N GLU A 245 9.16 32.24 -50.42
CA GLU A 245 9.24 33.49 -51.19
C GLU A 245 10.67 34.00 -51.47
N GLY A 246 11.71 33.30 -50.98
CA GLY A 246 13.09 33.79 -51.04
C GLY A 246 13.90 33.47 -52.30
N ASN A 247 13.35 32.76 -53.29
CA ASN A 247 14.12 32.29 -54.45
C ASN A 247 13.46 32.56 -55.80
N THR A 248 13.26 33.84 -56.12
CA THR A 248 13.07 34.30 -57.51
C THR A 248 13.57 35.74 -57.66
N GLU A 249 14.29 35.96 -58.78
CA GLU A 249 14.73 37.25 -59.35
C GLU A 249 15.96 37.90 -58.67
N GLU A 250 17.01 38.35 -59.37
CA GLU A 250 17.27 38.46 -60.81
C GLU A 250 18.78 38.75 -61.02
N GLU A 251 19.23 38.34 -62.22
CA GLU A 251 20.37 38.77 -63.06
C GLU A 251 21.61 39.51 -62.49
#